data_AF-A0A940U3L1-F1
#
_entry.id   AF-A0A940U3L1-F1
#
_cell.length_a   1.000
_cell.length_b   1.000
_cell.length_c   1.000
_cell.angle_alpha   90.00
_cell.angle_beta   90.00
_cell.angle_gamma   90.00
#
_symmetry.space_group_name_H-M   'P 1'
#
loop_
_entity.id
_entity.type
_entity.pdbx_description
1 polymer ?
#
loop_
_entity_poly.entity_id
_entity_poly.type
_entity_poly.pdbx_seq_one_letter_code
_entity_poly.pdbx_strand_id
1 'polypeptide(L)'
;MWFERFAKRGAEFLGVPYPIISGGMTWVSNLELVKSVSENGAFPVFAGGNMAPDVFEQEVDRCLQNLQKPFGVNLVTIAPNYRTQYEILKSKQVGFVIFAGSFPRKADIQGMKKAGKKTMSFASTDSIAAQQIRFGIDSLILEGSEAGGHIGHVSLMVLLQQVLFQFDQVPIFVAGGIAAGKMIAHLMLMGAAGCQLGTRFVLSEECTAHKNFKQALLEARARQAVATPQYDSRLPVVAVRAIKNKGTEEFGQLQMQLIQELNARRITREKAQFKVENFWMGGLRRAVVDGDVESGSLMAGQSVGLIRDILPMKAIIQGLIKEAEAEFERIRGLMSRELYIDNSKQDSAEALKSGHRSPGNQEFKQLPLAGERENHPLD
;
A
#
# COMPACT_ATOMS: atom_id res chain seq x y z
N MET A 1 -8.77 2.98 22.36
CA MET A 1 -9.01 1.89 21.39
C MET A 1 -7.73 1.10 21.16
N TRP A 2 -7.78 -0.18 20.80
CA TRP A 2 -6.57 -0.97 20.45
C TRP A 2 -5.82 -0.38 19.27
N PHE A 3 -6.57 0.14 18.29
CA PHE A 3 -6.02 0.82 17.14
C PHE A 3 -5.07 1.94 17.56
N GLU A 4 -5.47 2.83 18.48
CA GLU A 4 -4.62 3.92 18.95
C GLU A 4 -3.32 3.42 19.59
N ARG A 5 -3.40 2.32 20.35
CA ARG A 5 -2.23 1.70 21.00
C ARG A 5 -1.23 1.20 19.98
N PHE A 6 -1.68 0.46 18.96
CA PHE A 6 -0.81 -0.09 17.93
C PHE A 6 -0.38 0.95 16.89
N ALA A 7 -1.19 1.98 16.67
CA ALA A 7 -0.90 3.09 15.76
C ALA A 7 0.11 4.10 16.32
N LYS A 8 0.33 4.13 17.64
CA LYS A 8 1.08 5.19 18.35
C LYS A 8 2.38 5.58 17.65
N ARG A 9 3.23 4.60 17.33
CA ARG A 9 4.55 4.85 16.71
C ARG A 9 4.44 5.58 15.37
N GLY A 10 3.54 5.15 14.50
CA GLY A 10 3.33 5.80 13.20
C GLY A 10 2.61 7.13 13.32
N ALA A 11 1.63 7.22 14.23
CA ALA A 11 0.86 8.43 14.47
C ALA A 11 1.76 9.57 14.97
N GLU A 12 2.63 9.29 15.95
CA GLU A 12 3.64 10.24 16.45
C GLU A 12 4.65 10.63 15.37
N PHE A 13 5.10 9.65 14.56
CA PHE A 13 6.04 9.94 13.48
C PHE A 13 5.43 10.88 12.44
N LEU A 14 4.21 10.61 11.97
CA LEU A 14 3.54 11.33 10.89
C LEU A 14 2.83 12.62 11.37
N GLY A 15 2.50 12.72 12.66
CA GLY A 15 1.73 13.83 13.22
C GLY A 15 0.24 13.79 12.87
N VAL A 16 -0.32 12.58 12.69
CA VAL A 16 -1.75 12.36 12.40
C VAL A 16 -2.29 11.22 13.26
N PRO A 17 -3.61 11.19 13.58
CA PRO A 17 -4.16 10.15 14.44
C PRO A 17 -4.17 8.76 13.79
N TYR A 18 -4.32 8.69 12.46
CA TYR A 18 -4.38 7.43 11.73
C TYR A 18 -3.14 7.31 10.84
N PRO A 19 -2.18 6.42 11.14
CA PRO A 19 -0.97 6.21 10.33
C PRO A 19 -1.27 5.42 9.05
N ILE A 20 -2.25 5.90 8.30
CA ILE A 20 -2.67 5.42 6.99
C ILE A 20 -2.21 6.47 5.98
N ILE A 21 -1.25 6.12 5.13
CA ILE A 21 -0.65 7.02 4.14
C ILE A 21 -1.44 6.88 2.83
N SER A 22 -1.86 7.99 2.22
CA SER A 22 -2.30 7.96 0.83
C SER A 22 -1.08 7.83 -0.09
N GLY A 23 -1.07 6.90 -1.03
CA GLY A 23 0.05 6.78 -1.96
C GLY A 23 0.31 8.06 -2.77
N GLY A 24 1.59 8.38 -3.02
CA GLY A 24 1.99 9.45 -3.94
C GLY A 24 1.81 9.02 -5.40
N MET A 25 0.61 9.15 -5.93
CA MET A 25 0.24 8.64 -7.26
C MET A 25 0.20 9.79 -8.27
N THR A 26 1.12 9.80 -9.24
CA THR A 26 1.15 10.84 -10.29
C THR A 26 -0.19 10.89 -11.04
N TRP A 27 -0.70 12.10 -11.30
CA TRP A 27 -2.03 12.39 -11.87
C TRP A 27 -3.24 12.12 -10.98
N VAL A 28 -3.07 11.46 -9.83
CA VAL A 28 -4.16 11.09 -8.92
C VAL A 28 -4.10 11.86 -7.61
N SER A 29 -2.92 11.95 -6.98
CA SER A 29 -2.74 12.58 -5.66
C SER A 29 -2.53 14.09 -5.78
N ASN A 30 -3.58 14.76 -6.24
CA ASN A 30 -3.72 16.22 -6.29
C ASN A 30 -4.21 16.78 -4.95
N LEU A 31 -4.36 18.12 -4.89
CA LEU A 31 -4.81 18.83 -3.70
C LEU A 31 -6.14 18.31 -3.15
N GLU A 32 -7.08 17.99 -4.02
CA GLU A 32 -8.43 17.57 -3.68
C GLU A 32 -8.43 16.25 -2.90
N LEU A 33 -7.66 15.26 -3.39
CA LEU A 33 -7.49 13.99 -2.68
C LEU A 33 -6.70 14.18 -1.38
N VAL A 34 -5.59 14.93 -1.43
CA VAL A 34 -4.70 15.18 -0.29
C VAL A 34 -5.44 15.90 0.84
N LYS A 35 -6.27 16.89 0.50
CA LYS A 35 -7.14 17.61 1.44
C LYS A 35 -8.15 16.68 2.10
N SER A 36 -8.88 15.89 1.32
CA SER A 36 -9.86 14.96 1.88
C SER A 36 -9.23 13.91 2.81
N VAL A 37 -8.06 13.37 2.46
CA VAL A 37 -7.31 12.45 3.34
C VAL A 37 -6.90 13.13 4.65
N SER A 38 -6.39 14.36 4.57
CA SER A 38 -5.98 15.18 5.73
C SER A 38 -7.13 15.45 6.70
N GLU A 39 -8.27 15.90 6.16
CA GLU A 39 -9.47 16.24 6.94
C GLU A 39 -9.99 15.01 7.71
N ASN A 40 -9.86 13.82 7.12
CA ASN A 40 -10.27 12.55 7.70
C ASN A 40 -9.20 11.87 8.58
N GLY A 41 -8.10 12.56 8.91
CA GLY A 41 -7.14 12.15 9.95
C GLY A 41 -6.09 11.14 9.51
N ALA A 42 -6.05 10.78 8.24
CA ALA A 42 -4.98 10.00 7.63
C ALA A 42 -3.84 10.91 7.13
N PHE A 43 -2.71 10.34 6.74
CA PHE A 43 -1.54 11.09 6.27
C PHE A 43 -1.58 11.27 4.75
N PRO A 44 -1.73 12.50 4.26
CA PRO A 44 -1.87 12.74 2.83
C PRO A 44 -0.50 12.94 2.16
N VAL A 45 -0.39 12.54 0.89
CA VAL A 45 0.83 12.66 0.09
C VAL A 45 0.50 13.26 -1.27
N PHE A 46 1.03 14.45 -1.53
CA PHE A 46 0.97 15.09 -2.85
C PHE A 46 2.01 14.47 -3.79
N ALA A 47 1.64 14.20 -5.04
CA ALA A 47 2.51 13.58 -6.02
C ALA A 47 3.17 14.59 -6.97
N GLY A 48 4.49 14.79 -6.86
CA GLY A 48 5.23 15.70 -7.73
C GLY A 48 5.44 15.19 -9.16
N GLY A 49 5.52 13.86 -9.35
CA GLY A 49 5.71 13.24 -10.66
C GLY A 49 6.88 13.84 -11.44
N ASN A 50 6.65 14.18 -12.71
CA ASN A 50 7.56 15.00 -13.52
C ASN A 50 6.94 16.38 -13.85
N MET A 51 6.16 16.94 -12.92
CA MET A 51 5.54 18.25 -13.09
C MET A 51 6.60 19.32 -13.38
N ALA A 52 6.28 20.27 -14.26
CA ALA A 52 7.16 21.41 -14.53
C ALA A 52 7.44 22.18 -13.22
N PRO A 53 8.67 22.69 -12.99
CA PRO A 53 9.04 23.25 -11.69
C PRO A 53 8.15 24.38 -11.18
N ASP A 54 7.71 25.27 -12.06
CA ASP A 54 6.80 26.38 -11.76
C ASP A 54 5.41 25.89 -11.33
N VAL A 55 4.85 24.92 -12.06
CA VAL A 55 3.57 24.29 -11.71
C VAL A 55 3.69 23.52 -10.39
N PHE A 56 4.82 22.81 -10.20
CA PHE A 56 5.10 22.07 -8.97
C PHE A 56 5.17 22.99 -7.75
N GLU A 57 5.87 24.12 -7.87
CA GLU A 57 5.95 25.12 -6.82
C GLU A 57 4.56 25.66 -6.45
N GLN A 58 3.75 26.03 -7.45
CA GLN A 58 2.39 26.52 -7.25
C GLN A 58 1.50 25.49 -6.53
N GLU A 59 1.55 24.22 -6.94
CA GLU A 59 0.74 23.17 -6.31
C GLU A 59 1.18 22.85 -4.88
N VAL A 60 2.48 22.92 -4.59
CA VAL A 60 3.00 22.80 -3.22
C VAL A 60 2.53 23.97 -2.36
N ASP A 61 2.54 25.19 -2.89
CA ASP A 61 2.04 26.37 -2.17
C ASP A 61 0.54 26.27 -1.90
N ARG A 62 -0.25 25.78 -2.88
CA ARG A 62 -1.67 25.49 -2.67
C ARG A 62 -1.88 24.46 -1.56
N CYS A 63 -1.07 23.40 -1.50
CA CYS A 63 -1.12 22.43 -0.41
C CYS A 63 -0.83 23.09 0.95
N LEU A 64 0.23 23.90 1.05
CA LEU A 64 0.58 24.62 2.29
C LEU A 64 -0.52 25.58 2.76
N GLN A 65 -1.23 26.21 1.83
CA GLN A 65 -2.33 27.13 2.16
C GLN A 65 -3.61 26.42 2.61
N ASN A 66 -3.86 25.21 2.13
CA ASN A 66 -5.14 24.51 2.31
C ASN A 66 -5.09 23.35 3.32
N LEU A 67 -3.90 22.92 3.74
CA LEU A 67 -3.72 21.80 4.66
C LEU A 67 -3.27 22.29 6.03
N GLN A 68 -4.05 21.98 7.06
CA GLN A 68 -3.73 22.33 8.45
C GLN A 68 -2.86 21.27 9.16
N LYS A 69 -2.89 20.02 8.69
CA LYS A 69 -2.13 18.90 9.25
C LYS A 69 -0.90 18.59 8.37
N PRO A 70 0.12 17.92 8.92
CA PRO A 70 1.29 17.51 8.14
C PRO A 70 0.92 16.68 6.91
N PHE A 71 1.68 16.89 5.83
CA PHE A 71 1.56 16.13 4.59
C PHE A 71 2.95 15.83 4.03
N GLY A 72 3.02 14.81 3.16
CA GLY A 72 4.21 14.47 2.39
C GLY A 72 4.16 14.98 0.96
N VAL A 73 5.33 15.28 0.39
CA VAL A 73 5.48 15.46 -1.05
C VAL A 73 6.34 14.34 -1.61
N ASN A 74 5.81 13.64 -2.62
CA ASN A 74 6.49 12.58 -3.32
C ASN A 74 7.38 13.13 -4.44
N LEU A 75 8.68 12.80 -4.42
CA LEU A 75 9.66 13.15 -5.44
C LEU A 75 10.12 11.92 -6.21
N VAL A 76 9.96 11.94 -7.53
CA VAL A 76 10.45 10.87 -8.41
C VAL A 76 11.92 11.13 -8.74
N THR A 77 12.83 10.36 -8.14
CA THR A 77 14.28 10.62 -8.18
C THR A 77 14.92 10.52 -9.56
N ILE A 78 14.28 9.81 -10.48
CA ILE A 78 14.70 9.63 -11.87
C ILE A 78 14.01 10.59 -12.85
N ALA A 79 13.07 11.41 -12.37
CA ALA A 79 12.37 12.35 -13.23
C ALA A 79 13.32 13.47 -13.68
N PRO A 80 13.22 13.95 -14.95
CA PRO A 80 13.99 15.08 -15.45
C PRO A 80 13.98 16.30 -14.53
N ASN A 81 12.83 16.62 -13.94
CA ASN A 81 12.65 17.81 -13.09
C ASN A 81 13.06 17.59 -11.61
N TYR A 82 13.54 16.39 -11.23
CA TYR A 82 13.81 16.04 -9.83
C TYR A 82 14.70 17.05 -9.10
N ARG A 83 15.80 17.50 -9.73
CA ARG A 83 16.76 18.39 -9.07
C ARG A 83 16.16 19.75 -8.75
N THR A 84 15.37 20.31 -9.66
CA THR A 84 14.70 21.59 -9.45
C THR A 84 13.58 21.45 -8.41
N GLN A 85 12.76 20.40 -8.50
CA GLN A 85 11.72 20.11 -7.50
C GLN A 85 12.31 19.88 -6.09
N TYR A 86 13.48 19.24 -6.01
CA TYR A 86 14.22 19.02 -4.78
C TYR A 86 14.66 20.34 -4.13
N GLU A 87 15.20 21.28 -4.91
CA GLU A 87 15.59 22.60 -4.40
C GLU A 87 14.38 23.47 -4.01
N ILE A 88 13.28 23.40 -4.78
CA ILE A 88 12.01 24.03 -4.40
C ILE A 88 11.54 23.51 -3.05
N LEU A 89 11.45 22.18 -2.88
CA LEU A 89 11.01 21.63 -1.60
C LEU A 89 11.93 22.03 -0.46
N LYS A 90 13.25 22.06 -0.66
CA LYS A 90 14.20 22.50 0.39
C LYS A 90 13.83 23.86 0.97
N SER A 91 13.40 24.82 0.17
CA SER A 91 13.00 26.15 0.63
C SER A 91 11.58 26.22 1.22
N LYS A 92 10.67 25.32 0.81
CA LYS A 92 9.29 25.27 1.31
C LYS A 92 9.18 24.61 2.68
N GLN A 93 8.18 25.04 3.46
CA GLN A 93 7.86 24.53 4.81
C GLN A 93 7.03 23.23 4.78
N VAL A 94 7.41 22.29 3.89
CA VAL A 94 6.81 20.96 3.84
C VAL A 94 7.49 20.07 4.88
N GLY A 95 6.72 19.38 5.72
CA GLY A 95 7.27 18.57 6.82
C GLY A 95 7.91 17.25 6.39
N PHE A 96 7.43 16.65 5.29
CA PHE A 96 7.86 15.31 4.85
C PHE A 96 8.17 15.26 3.35
N VAL A 97 9.25 14.55 3.00
CA VAL A 97 9.59 14.22 1.62
C VAL A 97 9.65 12.71 1.47
N ILE A 98 8.96 12.19 0.46
CA ILE A 98 8.92 10.77 0.14
C ILE A 98 9.63 10.57 -1.21
N PHE A 99 10.81 9.93 -1.19
CA PHE A 99 11.55 9.63 -2.41
C PHE A 99 11.01 8.36 -3.08
N ALA A 100 10.72 8.43 -4.37
CA ALA A 100 10.20 7.34 -5.19
C ALA A 100 10.88 7.22 -6.57
N GLY A 101 10.40 6.27 -7.38
CA GLY A 101 10.93 5.91 -8.71
C GLY A 101 12.20 5.05 -8.63
N SER A 102 13.15 5.47 -7.80
CA SER A 102 14.31 4.70 -7.35
C SER A 102 14.58 5.09 -5.89
N PHE A 103 15.72 4.67 -5.34
CA PHE A 103 16.16 5.06 -4.01
C PHE A 103 17.03 6.33 -4.05
N PRO A 104 16.89 7.24 -3.07
CA PRO A 104 17.65 8.49 -3.04
C PRO A 104 19.12 8.25 -2.68
N ARG A 105 19.97 9.18 -3.13
CA ARG A 105 21.39 9.20 -2.75
C ARG A 105 21.54 9.71 -1.31
N LYS A 106 22.62 9.32 -0.63
CA LYS A 106 22.94 9.79 0.74
C LYS A 106 22.89 11.32 0.88
N ALA A 107 23.44 12.05 -0.10
CA ALA A 107 23.44 13.51 -0.10
C ALA A 107 22.03 14.12 -0.20
N ASP A 108 21.11 13.45 -0.92
CA ASP A 108 19.73 13.94 -1.10
C ASP A 108 18.94 13.76 0.22
N ILE A 109 19.12 12.64 0.92
CA ILE A 109 18.52 12.41 2.24
C ILE A 109 19.06 13.44 3.24
N GLN A 110 20.38 13.57 3.34
CA GLN A 110 21.01 14.48 4.29
C GLN A 110 20.67 15.95 4.01
N GLY A 111 20.56 16.34 2.74
CA GLY A 111 20.20 17.70 2.36
C GLY A 111 18.77 18.07 2.75
N MET A 112 17.81 17.16 2.56
CA MET A 112 16.43 17.39 3.02
C MET A 112 16.32 17.44 4.55
N LYS A 113 17.03 16.55 5.25
CA LYS A 113 17.08 16.58 6.72
C LYS A 113 17.67 17.88 7.26
N LYS A 114 18.76 18.37 6.67
CA LYS A 114 19.34 19.69 7.01
C LYS A 114 18.36 20.84 6.77
N ALA A 115 17.43 20.70 5.82
CA ALA A 115 16.35 21.64 5.57
C ALA A 115 15.11 21.41 6.46
N GLY A 116 15.24 20.67 7.57
CA GLY A 116 14.20 20.47 8.58
C GLY A 116 13.12 19.45 8.20
N LYS A 117 13.35 18.62 7.18
CA LYS A 117 12.35 17.68 6.66
C LYS A 117 12.57 16.27 7.20
N LYS A 118 11.46 15.57 7.48
CA LYS A 118 11.46 14.12 7.67
C LYS A 118 11.51 13.43 6.31
N THR A 119 12.40 12.48 6.16
CA THR A 119 12.66 11.77 4.90
C THR A 119 12.14 10.35 4.94
N MET A 120 11.40 9.96 3.91
CA MET A 120 10.89 8.60 3.72
C MET A 120 11.32 8.09 2.34
N SER A 121 11.54 6.79 2.19
CA SER A 121 11.78 6.19 0.88
C SER A 121 11.18 4.79 0.80
N PHE A 122 10.88 4.38 -0.43
CA PHE A 122 10.47 3.02 -0.71
C PHE A 122 11.65 2.06 -0.63
N ALA A 123 11.44 0.90 -0.02
CA ALA A 123 12.38 -0.21 -0.05
C ALA A 123 11.68 -1.47 -0.54
N SER A 124 12.12 -1.97 -1.70
CA SER A 124 11.59 -3.18 -2.33
C SER A 124 12.51 -4.40 -2.17
N THR A 125 13.60 -4.24 -1.42
CA THR A 125 14.54 -5.29 -0.99
C THR A 125 15.14 -4.93 0.37
N ASP A 126 15.68 -5.93 1.06
CA ASP A 126 16.49 -5.77 2.27
C ASP A 126 17.75 -4.94 2.08
N SER A 127 18.43 -5.12 0.95
CA SER A 127 19.66 -4.40 0.61
C SER A 127 19.40 -2.89 0.47
N ILE A 128 18.28 -2.49 -0.14
CA ILE A 128 17.85 -1.10 -0.24
C ILE A 128 17.50 -0.58 1.16
N ALA A 129 16.69 -1.31 1.93
CA ALA A 129 16.32 -0.90 3.30
C ALA A 129 17.55 -0.63 4.17
N ALA A 130 18.47 -1.59 4.24
CA ALA A 130 19.70 -1.48 5.02
C ALA A 130 20.57 -0.30 4.55
N GLN A 131 20.67 -0.07 3.23
CA GLN A 131 21.41 1.08 2.70
C GLN A 131 20.78 2.42 3.10
N GLN A 132 19.47 2.55 2.98
CA GLN A 132 18.76 3.79 3.30
C GLN A 132 18.82 4.12 4.80
N ILE A 133 18.74 3.11 5.66
CA ILE A 133 19.00 3.25 7.11
C ILE A 133 20.42 3.74 7.37
N ARG A 134 21.44 3.16 6.74
CA ARG A 134 22.84 3.64 6.87
C ARG A 134 23.03 5.07 6.35
N PHE A 135 22.23 5.51 5.39
CA PHE A 135 22.25 6.89 4.90
C PHE A 135 21.52 7.86 5.85
N GLY A 136 20.78 7.34 6.83
CA GLY A 136 20.10 8.12 7.86
C GLY A 136 18.69 8.55 7.46
N ILE A 137 17.97 7.76 6.65
CA ILE A 137 16.54 7.97 6.37
C ILE A 137 15.73 7.98 7.68
N ASP A 138 14.64 8.75 7.76
CA ASP A 138 13.81 8.81 8.97
C ASP A 138 12.75 7.71 9.05
N SER A 139 12.34 7.16 7.91
CA SER A 139 11.37 6.07 7.82
C SER A 139 11.43 5.37 6.46
N LEU A 140 10.95 4.13 6.39
CA LEU A 140 10.83 3.34 5.17
C LEU A 140 9.37 2.99 4.87
N ILE A 141 9.08 2.81 3.59
CA ILE A 141 7.85 2.19 3.10
C ILE A 141 8.23 0.89 2.38
N LEU A 142 7.89 -0.26 2.97
CA LEU A 142 8.09 -1.56 2.30
C LEU A 142 6.95 -1.76 1.31
N GLU A 143 7.26 -1.74 0.04
CA GLU A 143 6.27 -1.90 -1.03
C GLU A 143 6.44 -3.27 -1.68
N GLY A 144 5.47 -4.14 -1.42
CA GLY A 144 5.41 -5.45 -2.05
C GLY A 144 5.07 -5.38 -3.52
N SER A 145 5.49 -6.39 -4.28
CA SER A 145 5.24 -6.52 -5.71
C SER A 145 3.76 -6.55 -6.09
N GLU A 146 2.85 -6.71 -5.12
CA GLU A 146 1.39 -6.63 -5.28
C GLU A 146 0.87 -5.19 -5.45
N ALA A 147 1.70 -4.17 -5.18
CA ALA A 147 1.36 -2.75 -5.35
C ALA A 147 1.10 -2.38 -6.83
N GLY A 148 0.50 -1.21 -7.05
CA GLY A 148 0.25 -0.67 -8.39
C GLY A 148 1.36 0.29 -8.82
N GLY A 149 1.54 0.45 -10.14
CA GLY A 149 2.59 1.32 -10.66
C GLY A 149 3.95 0.63 -10.68
N HIS A 150 5.02 1.38 -10.51
CA HIS A 150 6.38 0.83 -10.52
C HIS A 150 6.58 -0.10 -9.32
N ILE A 151 7.01 -1.34 -9.56
CA ILE A 151 7.13 -2.35 -8.50
C ILE A 151 8.52 -3.00 -8.49
N GLY A 152 8.96 -3.40 -7.30
CA GLY A 152 10.01 -4.40 -7.15
C GLY A 152 9.49 -5.82 -7.39
N HIS A 153 10.39 -6.80 -7.27
CA HIS A 153 10.07 -8.21 -7.52
C HIS A 153 9.60 -8.98 -6.28
N VAL A 154 9.88 -8.46 -5.08
CA VAL A 154 9.65 -9.16 -3.82
C VAL A 154 8.24 -8.88 -3.32
N SER A 155 7.50 -9.92 -2.93
CA SER A 155 6.17 -9.80 -2.34
C SER A 155 6.23 -9.12 -0.96
N LEU A 156 5.14 -8.48 -0.55
CA LEU A 156 5.10 -7.83 0.77
C LEU A 156 5.43 -8.82 1.88
N MET A 157 4.86 -10.04 1.83
CA MET A 157 5.06 -11.07 2.85
C MET A 157 6.54 -11.47 3.04
N VAL A 158 7.33 -11.46 1.97
CA VAL A 158 8.77 -11.73 2.05
C VAL A 158 9.52 -10.51 2.60
N LEU A 159 9.15 -9.30 2.18
CA LEU A 159 9.74 -8.06 2.72
C LEU A 159 9.51 -7.89 4.22
N LEU A 160 8.37 -8.32 4.76
CA LEU A 160 8.13 -8.29 6.21
C LEU A 160 9.21 -9.10 6.96
N GLN A 161 9.50 -10.31 6.49
CA GLN A 161 10.47 -11.20 7.14
C GLN A 161 11.91 -10.71 6.98
N GLN A 162 12.26 -10.23 5.79
CA GLN A 162 13.60 -9.76 5.48
C GLN A 162 13.91 -8.40 6.12
N VAL A 163 12.89 -7.56 6.33
CA VAL A 163 13.08 -6.17 6.74
C VAL A 163 12.32 -5.83 8.01
N LEU A 164 10.99 -5.89 8.00
CA LEU A 164 10.21 -5.45 9.17
C LEU A 164 10.61 -6.15 10.48
N PHE A 165 10.92 -7.45 10.41
CA PHE A 165 11.32 -8.23 11.60
C PHE A 165 12.79 -8.08 11.99
N GLN A 166 13.61 -7.47 11.13
CA GLN A 166 15.06 -7.35 11.33
C GLN A 166 15.49 -5.91 11.70
N PHE A 167 14.67 -4.91 11.36
CA PHE A 167 14.99 -3.50 11.56
C PHE A 167 13.93 -2.80 12.40
N ASP A 168 14.35 -2.19 13.49
CA ASP A 168 13.51 -1.43 14.42
C ASP A 168 13.99 0.02 14.59
N GLN A 169 15.08 0.43 13.94
CA GLN A 169 15.72 1.74 14.16
C GLN A 169 14.85 2.91 13.68
N VAL A 170 14.00 2.68 12.68
CA VAL A 170 13.10 3.69 12.10
C VAL A 170 11.68 3.13 12.00
N PRO A 171 10.62 3.96 12.05
CA PRO A 171 9.27 3.51 11.74
C PRO A 171 9.20 2.95 10.32
N ILE A 172 8.65 1.75 10.17
CA ILE A 172 8.49 1.08 8.88
C ILE A 172 7.00 1.02 8.56
N PHE A 173 6.60 1.66 7.47
CA PHE A 173 5.26 1.55 6.88
C PHE A 173 5.26 0.46 5.81
N VAL A 174 4.10 -0.09 5.50
CA VAL A 174 3.96 -1.18 4.53
C VAL A 174 2.92 -0.85 3.47
N ALA A 175 3.17 -1.27 2.23
CA ALA A 175 2.36 -0.96 1.05
C ALA A 175 2.26 -2.17 0.11
N GLY A 176 1.19 -2.22 -0.68
CA GLY A 176 0.94 -3.29 -1.66
C GLY A 176 -0.03 -4.36 -1.15
N GLY A 177 -1.09 -4.64 -1.90
CA GLY A 177 -2.09 -5.64 -1.53
C GLY A 177 -3.07 -5.27 -0.41
N ILE A 178 -2.93 -4.09 0.21
CA ILE A 178 -3.74 -3.66 1.37
C ILE A 178 -4.99 -2.89 0.90
N ALA A 179 -6.17 -3.34 1.32
CA ALA A 179 -7.45 -2.64 1.10
C ALA A 179 -8.50 -2.84 2.22
N ALA A 180 -8.19 -3.61 3.27
CA ALA A 180 -9.12 -3.92 4.36
C ALA A 180 -8.46 -3.62 5.72
N GLY A 181 -9.25 -3.14 6.68
CA GLY A 181 -8.77 -2.78 8.02
C GLY A 181 -8.28 -3.97 8.82
N LYS A 182 -8.86 -5.15 8.60
CA LYS A 182 -8.37 -6.42 9.17
C LYS A 182 -6.89 -6.66 8.83
N MET A 183 -6.50 -6.41 7.57
CA MET A 183 -5.10 -6.58 7.16
C MET A 183 -4.20 -5.52 7.82
N ILE A 184 -4.68 -4.28 7.98
CA ILE A 184 -3.96 -3.23 8.70
C ILE A 184 -3.69 -3.65 10.15
N ALA A 185 -4.69 -4.22 10.85
CA ALA A 185 -4.51 -4.71 12.22
C ALA A 185 -3.42 -5.80 12.31
N HIS A 186 -3.44 -6.80 11.41
CA HIS A 186 -2.41 -7.84 11.38
C HIS A 186 -1.01 -7.28 11.11
N LEU A 187 -0.88 -6.34 10.17
CA LEU A 187 0.41 -5.71 9.86
C LEU A 187 0.94 -4.87 11.04
N MET A 188 0.06 -4.20 11.76
CA MET A 188 0.44 -3.48 12.98
C MET A 188 0.85 -4.44 14.11
N LEU A 189 0.18 -5.59 14.27
CA LEU A 189 0.62 -6.64 15.21
C LEU A 189 2.00 -7.20 14.86
N MET A 190 2.31 -7.26 13.56
CA MET A 190 3.61 -7.65 13.03
C MET A 190 4.70 -6.57 13.21
N GLY A 191 4.35 -5.39 13.71
CA GLY A 191 5.29 -4.31 14.02
C GLY A 191 5.32 -3.16 13.00
N ALA A 192 4.47 -3.17 11.97
CA ALA A 192 4.37 -2.05 11.04
C ALA A 192 3.88 -0.80 11.77
N ALA A 193 4.53 0.35 11.52
CA ALA A 193 4.13 1.63 12.08
C ALA A 193 2.78 2.12 11.50
N GLY A 194 2.40 1.61 10.34
CA GLY A 194 1.20 1.97 9.62
C GLY A 194 1.22 1.39 8.21
N CYS A 195 0.22 1.75 7.40
CA CYS A 195 0.06 1.23 6.05
C CYS A 195 -0.05 2.36 5.03
N GLN A 196 0.38 2.12 3.79
CA GLN A 196 0.11 3.00 2.65
C GLN A 196 -0.88 2.34 1.69
N LEU A 197 -1.91 3.08 1.32
CA LEU A 197 -2.96 2.63 0.41
C LEU A 197 -2.99 3.54 -0.84
N GLY A 198 -2.90 2.91 -2.01
CA GLY A 198 -3.06 3.59 -3.32
C GLY A 198 -4.44 3.31 -3.91
N THR A 199 -4.62 2.12 -4.48
CA THR A 199 -5.83 1.73 -5.23
C THR A 199 -7.15 1.92 -4.47
N ARG A 200 -7.17 1.71 -3.14
CA ARG A 200 -8.38 1.98 -2.33
C ARG A 200 -8.79 3.45 -2.34
N PHE A 201 -7.82 4.36 -2.32
CA PHE A 201 -8.07 5.81 -2.28
C PHE A 201 -8.37 6.39 -3.66
N VAL A 202 -7.92 5.74 -4.74
CA VAL A 202 -8.39 6.04 -6.11
C VAL A 202 -9.91 5.86 -6.21
N LEU A 203 -10.45 4.83 -5.57
CA LEU A 203 -11.88 4.53 -5.54
C LEU A 203 -12.59 5.23 -4.36
N SER A 204 -12.26 6.51 -4.15
CA SER A 204 -12.98 7.45 -3.29
C SER A 204 -13.79 8.44 -4.12
N GLU A 205 -14.81 9.07 -3.58
CA GLU A 205 -15.58 10.10 -4.30
C GLU A 205 -14.74 11.32 -4.65
N GLU A 206 -13.83 11.72 -3.75
CA GLU A 206 -12.99 12.92 -3.85
C GLU A 206 -11.82 12.76 -4.83
N CYS A 207 -11.47 11.52 -5.20
CA CYS A 207 -10.49 11.28 -6.25
C CYS A 207 -11.05 11.72 -7.61
N THR A 208 -10.38 12.70 -8.23
CA THR A 208 -10.74 13.32 -9.51
C THR A 208 -10.28 12.55 -10.74
N ALA A 209 -9.80 11.31 -10.59
CA ALA A 209 -9.48 10.45 -11.73
C ALA A 209 -10.72 10.24 -12.59
N HIS A 210 -10.53 10.15 -13.90
CA HIS A 210 -11.62 10.03 -14.87
C HIS A 210 -12.56 8.87 -14.52
N LYS A 211 -13.87 9.07 -14.70
CA LYS A 211 -14.90 8.08 -14.33
C LYS A 211 -14.65 6.71 -14.97
N ASN A 212 -14.22 6.66 -16.22
CA ASN A 212 -13.89 5.41 -16.93
C ASN A 212 -12.74 4.66 -16.23
N PHE A 213 -11.71 5.38 -15.77
CA PHE A 213 -10.59 4.80 -15.04
C PHE A 213 -11.06 4.16 -13.73
N LYS A 214 -11.86 4.89 -12.94
CA LYS A 214 -12.43 4.39 -11.68
C LYS A 214 -13.34 3.18 -11.94
N GLN A 215 -14.17 3.22 -12.98
CA GLN A 215 -15.05 2.11 -13.35
C GLN A 215 -14.25 0.86 -13.76
N ALA A 216 -13.21 1.01 -14.59
CA ALA A 216 -12.35 -0.10 -14.99
C ALA A 216 -11.64 -0.75 -13.79
N LEU A 217 -11.19 0.05 -12.81
CA LEU A 217 -10.65 -0.45 -11.55
C LEU A 217 -11.72 -1.17 -10.72
N LEU A 218 -12.94 -0.63 -10.62
CA LEU A 218 -14.03 -1.23 -9.85
C LEU A 218 -14.45 -2.62 -10.38
N GLU A 219 -14.44 -2.78 -11.70
CA GLU A 219 -14.78 -4.03 -12.39
C GLU A 219 -13.66 -5.07 -12.33
N ALA A 220 -12.42 -4.63 -12.14
CA ALA A 220 -11.25 -5.49 -12.17
C ALA A 220 -11.22 -6.51 -11.01
N ARG A 221 -10.45 -7.56 -11.26
CA ARG A 221 -10.11 -8.62 -10.30
C ARG A 221 -8.60 -8.67 -10.13
N ALA A 222 -8.15 -9.21 -9.00
CA ALA A 222 -6.73 -9.25 -8.64
C ALA A 222 -5.84 -9.85 -9.76
N ARG A 223 -6.32 -10.90 -10.45
CA ARG A 223 -5.62 -11.56 -11.56
C ARG A 223 -5.38 -10.68 -12.79
N GLN A 224 -6.13 -9.58 -12.94
CA GLN A 224 -6.00 -8.67 -14.06
C GLN A 224 -4.93 -7.61 -13.81
N ALA A 225 -4.58 -7.32 -12.55
CA ALA A 225 -3.46 -6.46 -12.20
C ALA A 225 -2.14 -7.22 -12.38
N VAL A 226 -1.50 -7.06 -13.53
CA VAL A 226 -0.30 -7.81 -13.94
C VAL A 226 0.91 -6.87 -14.03
N ALA A 227 2.09 -7.42 -13.72
CA ALA A 227 3.34 -6.71 -13.99
C ALA A 227 3.62 -6.73 -15.50
N THR A 228 4.09 -5.61 -16.04
CA THR A 228 4.55 -5.54 -17.43
C THR A 228 5.60 -6.63 -17.69
N PRO A 229 5.40 -7.49 -18.70
CA PRO A 229 6.33 -8.57 -18.98
C PRO A 229 7.60 -8.03 -19.66
N GLN A 230 8.72 -8.71 -19.41
CA GLN A 230 9.95 -8.59 -20.18
C GLN A 230 10.22 -9.91 -20.89
N TYR A 231 10.27 -9.90 -22.22
CA TYR A 231 10.48 -11.13 -22.99
C TYR A 231 11.95 -11.39 -23.36
N ASP A 232 12.81 -10.37 -23.30
CA ASP A 232 14.22 -10.49 -23.67
C ASP A 232 15.09 -9.55 -22.84
N SER A 233 16.19 -10.06 -22.29
CA SER A 233 17.11 -9.26 -21.44
C SER A 233 17.87 -8.18 -22.21
N ARG A 234 17.94 -8.25 -23.55
CA ARG A 234 18.54 -7.21 -24.41
C ARG A 234 17.68 -5.94 -24.43
N LEU A 235 16.38 -6.08 -24.16
CA LEU A 235 15.38 -5.01 -24.11
C LEU A 235 14.81 -4.90 -22.69
N PRO A 236 15.56 -4.31 -21.74
CA PRO A 236 15.08 -4.14 -20.37
C PRO A 236 13.78 -3.35 -20.32
N VAL A 237 12.82 -3.86 -19.54
CA VAL A 237 11.52 -3.24 -19.28
C VAL A 237 11.39 -2.93 -17.80
N VAL A 238 11.00 -1.71 -17.47
CA VAL A 238 10.68 -1.33 -16.09
C VAL A 238 9.36 -1.98 -15.69
N ALA A 239 9.38 -2.79 -14.64
CA ALA A 239 8.20 -3.49 -14.15
C ALA A 239 7.17 -2.50 -13.60
N VAL A 240 6.02 -2.43 -14.25
CA VAL A 240 4.86 -1.63 -13.84
C VAL A 240 3.66 -2.56 -13.67
N ARG A 241 2.99 -2.52 -12.52
CA ARG A 241 1.72 -3.23 -12.33
C ARG A 241 0.53 -2.37 -12.74
N ALA A 242 -0.25 -2.88 -13.68
CA ALA A 242 -1.46 -2.25 -14.17
C ALA A 242 -2.54 -3.30 -14.47
N ILE A 243 -3.80 -2.86 -14.55
CA ILE A 243 -4.89 -3.69 -15.08
C ILE A 243 -4.62 -3.95 -16.56
N LYS A 244 -4.57 -5.23 -16.95
CA LYS A 244 -4.40 -5.61 -18.34
C LYS A 244 -5.54 -5.06 -19.22
N ASN A 245 -5.16 -4.53 -20.37
CA ASN A 245 -6.03 -3.97 -21.40
C ASN A 245 -5.39 -4.16 -22.78
N LYS A 246 -6.00 -3.57 -23.82
CA LYS A 246 -5.49 -3.63 -25.19
C LYS A 246 -4.06 -3.08 -25.31
N GLY A 247 -3.74 -1.98 -24.65
CA GLY A 247 -2.38 -1.43 -24.63
C GLY A 247 -1.34 -2.41 -24.04
N THR A 248 -1.73 -3.24 -23.06
CA THR A 248 -0.85 -4.28 -22.50
C THR A 248 -0.55 -5.37 -23.54
N GLU A 249 -1.55 -5.75 -24.34
CA GLU A 249 -1.40 -6.74 -25.42
C GLU A 249 -0.55 -6.19 -26.57
N GLU A 250 -0.81 -4.97 -27.00
CA GLU A 250 -0.04 -4.25 -28.03
C GLU A 250 1.43 -4.10 -27.62
N PHE A 251 1.71 -3.83 -26.34
CA PHE A 251 3.09 -3.76 -25.84
C PHE A 251 3.80 -5.11 -25.92
N GLY A 252 3.09 -6.20 -25.60
CA GLY A 252 3.62 -7.55 -25.75
C GLY A 252 3.95 -7.89 -27.21
N GLN A 253 3.06 -7.54 -28.12
CA GLN A 253 3.28 -7.71 -29.57
C GLN A 253 4.48 -6.89 -30.07
N LEU A 254 4.60 -5.63 -29.64
CA LEU A 254 5.74 -4.78 -29.95
C LEU A 254 7.04 -5.44 -29.51
N GLN A 255 7.13 -5.91 -28.26
CA GLN A 255 8.33 -6.58 -27.77
C GLN A 255 8.71 -7.78 -28.65
N MET A 256 7.75 -8.65 -28.98
CA MET A 256 8.00 -9.82 -29.84
C MET A 256 8.47 -9.43 -31.23
N GLN A 257 7.87 -8.41 -31.84
CA GLN A 257 8.32 -7.87 -33.13
C GLN A 257 9.77 -7.36 -33.05
N LEU A 258 10.10 -6.57 -32.03
CA LEU A 258 11.45 -6.02 -31.86
C LEU A 258 12.50 -7.12 -31.67
N ILE A 259 12.17 -8.18 -30.93
CA ILE A 259 13.05 -9.34 -30.77
C ILE A 259 13.32 -10.01 -32.12
N GLN A 260 12.30 -10.18 -32.97
CA GLN A 260 12.47 -10.74 -34.31
C GLN A 260 13.32 -9.82 -35.20
N GLU A 261 13.10 -8.51 -35.17
CA GLU A 261 13.89 -7.53 -35.91
C GLU A 261 15.36 -7.51 -35.45
N LEU A 262 15.60 -7.62 -34.13
CA LEU A 262 16.94 -7.71 -33.56
C LEU A 262 17.66 -8.99 -34.00
N ASN A 263 16.99 -10.13 -33.93
CA ASN A 263 17.55 -11.41 -34.36
C ASN A 263 17.90 -11.40 -35.87
N ALA A 264 17.07 -10.74 -36.68
CA ALA A 264 17.31 -10.54 -38.10
C ALA A 264 18.27 -9.38 -38.42
N ARG A 265 18.84 -8.71 -37.41
CA ARG A 265 19.74 -7.54 -37.55
C ARG A 265 19.13 -6.40 -38.38
N ARG A 266 17.79 -6.26 -38.37
CA ARG A 266 17.03 -5.22 -39.07
C ARG A 266 16.89 -3.93 -38.26
N ILE A 267 17.14 -3.99 -36.95
CA ILE A 267 17.12 -2.85 -36.04
C ILE A 267 18.30 -2.93 -35.09
N THR A 268 18.82 -1.78 -34.64
CA THR A 268 19.81 -1.74 -33.56
C THR A 268 19.13 -1.88 -32.19
N ARG A 269 19.88 -2.37 -31.20
CA ARG A 269 19.40 -2.46 -29.81
C ARG A 269 18.89 -1.10 -29.30
N GLU A 270 19.61 -0.02 -29.58
CA GLU A 270 19.26 1.33 -29.15
C GLU A 270 17.90 1.79 -29.72
N LYS A 271 17.67 1.60 -31.03
CA LYS A 271 16.39 1.97 -31.66
C LYS A 271 15.23 1.11 -31.15
N ALA A 272 15.48 -0.18 -30.88
CA ALA A 272 14.48 -1.06 -30.29
C ALA A 272 14.16 -0.63 -28.85
N GLN A 273 15.18 -0.32 -28.04
CA GLN A 273 15.00 0.16 -26.67
C GLN A 273 14.21 1.48 -26.64
N PHE A 274 14.51 2.42 -27.54
CA PHE A 274 13.75 3.67 -27.66
C PHE A 274 12.26 3.42 -27.95
N LYS A 275 11.92 2.45 -28.81
CA LYS A 275 10.52 2.07 -29.06
C LYS A 275 9.85 1.50 -27.81
N VAL A 276 10.55 0.67 -27.03
CA VAL A 276 10.06 0.10 -25.76
C VAL A 276 9.77 1.21 -24.74
N GLU A 277 10.71 2.13 -24.55
CA GLU A 277 10.58 3.24 -23.59
C GLU A 277 9.48 4.22 -23.99
N ASN A 278 9.32 4.47 -25.29
CA ASN A 278 8.33 5.42 -25.79
C ASN A 278 6.90 4.93 -25.76
N PHE A 279 6.66 3.61 -25.81
CA PHE A 279 5.31 3.05 -25.93
C PHE A 279 4.37 3.55 -24.82
N TRP A 280 4.86 3.56 -23.57
CA TRP A 280 4.07 3.96 -22.42
C TRP A 280 4.15 5.45 -22.08
N MET A 281 4.88 6.27 -22.86
CA MET A 281 4.95 7.71 -22.62
C MET A 281 3.54 8.33 -22.64
N GLY A 282 3.23 9.06 -21.57
CA GLY A 282 1.91 9.66 -21.37
C GLY A 282 0.77 8.66 -21.10
N GLY A 283 1.02 7.35 -21.08
CA GLY A 283 -0.01 6.32 -20.94
C GLY A 283 -0.82 6.43 -19.65
N LEU A 284 -0.16 6.76 -18.53
CA LEU A 284 -0.85 6.99 -17.25
C LEU A 284 -1.76 8.23 -17.31
N ARG A 285 -1.31 9.33 -17.95
CA ARG A 285 -2.13 10.54 -18.11
C ARG A 285 -3.36 10.24 -18.97
N ARG A 286 -3.19 9.53 -20.09
CA ARG A 286 -4.30 9.13 -20.97
C ARG A 286 -5.36 8.34 -20.20
N ALA A 287 -4.94 7.41 -19.34
CA ALA A 287 -5.87 6.65 -18.52
C ALA A 287 -6.55 7.48 -17.43
N VAL A 288 -5.76 8.18 -16.61
CA VAL A 288 -6.24 8.86 -15.39
C VAL A 288 -6.99 10.15 -15.69
N VAL A 289 -6.53 10.94 -16.66
CA VAL A 289 -7.07 12.27 -16.98
C VAL A 289 -8.05 12.18 -18.16
N ASP A 290 -7.63 11.55 -19.25
CA ASP A 290 -8.42 11.55 -20.50
C ASP A 290 -9.42 10.37 -20.56
N GLY A 291 -9.32 9.41 -19.65
CA GLY A 291 -10.26 8.28 -19.56
C GLY A 291 -10.05 7.17 -20.58
N ASP A 292 -8.88 7.12 -21.23
CA ASP A 292 -8.49 6.06 -22.15
C ASP A 292 -8.11 4.79 -21.36
N VAL A 293 -9.11 3.94 -21.15
CA VAL A 293 -8.95 2.65 -20.47
C VAL A 293 -8.52 1.53 -21.40
N GLU A 294 -8.56 1.74 -22.72
CA GLU A 294 -8.21 0.71 -23.71
C GLU A 294 -6.70 0.67 -23.95
N SER A 295 -6.07 1.82 -24.17
CA SER A 295 -4.64 1.93 -24.52
C SER A 295 -3.80 2.68 -23.49
N GLY A 296 -4.44 3.29 -22.50
CA GLY A 296 -3.77 3.92 -21.36
C GLY A 296 -3.17 2.92 -20.38
N SER A 297 -2.35 3.41 -19.44
CA SER A 297 -1.76 2.59 -18.37
C SER A 297 -2.64 2.63 -17.12
N LEU A 298 -3.33 1.53 -16.82
CA LEU A 298 -4.27 1.41 -15.70
C LEU A 298 -3.55 0.97 -14.43
N MET A 299 -2.56 1.77 -13.97
CA MET A 299 -1.75 1.43 -12.81
C MET A 299 -2.63 1.20 -11.57
N ALA A 300 -2.62 -0.03 -11.06
CA ALA A 300 -3.38 -0.45 -9.89
C ALA A 300 -2.76 -1.72 -9.28
N GLY A 301 -2.82 -1.84 -7.96
CA GLY A 301 -2.33 -3.02 -7.26
C GLY A 301 -3.33 -4.18 -7.32
N GLN A 302 -2.91 -5.37 -6.93
CA GLN A 302 -3.79 -6.55 -6.87
C GLN A 302 -4.93 -6.39 -5.86
N SER A 303 -4.79 -5.45 -4.91
CA SER A 303 -5.86 -5.08 -3.98
C SER A 303 -7.10 -4.51 -4.67
N VAL A 304 -7.03 -4.13 -5.96
CA VAL A 304 -8.19 -3.82 -6.80
C VAL A 304 -9.26 -4.91 -6.74
N GLY A 305 -8.83 -6.18 -6.61
CA GLY A 305 -9.72 -7.33 -6.51
C GLY A 305 -10.51 -7.41 -5.20
N LEU A 306 -10.22 -6.57 -4.21
CA LEU A 306 -10.88 -6.53 -2.91
C LEU A 306 -11.90 -5.38 -2.79
N ILE A 307 -11.93 -4.49 -3.76
CA ILE A 307 -12.74 -3.26 -3.72
C ILE A 307 -13.96 -3.42 -4.61
N ARG A 308 -15.14 -3.04 -4.11
CA ARG A 308 -16.43 -3.24 -4.79
C ARG A 308 -17.32 -2.00 -4.82
N ASP A 309 -16.84 -0.89 -4.27
CA ASP A 309 -17.58 0.35 -4.13
C ASP A 309 -16.67 1.56 -4.39
N ILE A 310 -17.30 2.69 -4.71
CA ILE A 310 -16.73 4.03 -4.58
C ILE A 310 -17.43 4.65 -3.39
N LEU A 311 -16.68 5.10 -2.39
CA LEU A 311 -17.20 5.63 -1.14
C LEU A 311 -16.59 7.00 -0.84
N PRO A 312 -17.25 7.85 -0.04
CA PRO A 312 -16.62 9.04 0.51
C PRO A 312 -15.34 8.66 1.27
N MET A 313 -14.27 9.45 1.17
CA MET A 313 -12.99 9.20 1.86
C MET A 313 -13.17 8.98 3.36
N LYS A 314 -14.09 9.75 3.97
CA LYS A 314 -14.49 9.58 5.36
C LYS A 314 -14.95 8.17 5.67
N ALA A 315 -15.85 7.62 4.84
CA ALA A 315 -16.38 6.28 5.02
C ALA A 315 -15.30 5.21 4.81
N ILE A 316 -14.40 5.41 3.84
CA ILE A 316 -13.25 4.51 3.61
C ILE A 316 -12.37 4.46 4.86
N ILE A 317 -11.89 5.61 5.36
CA ILE A 317 -11.00 5.64 6.52
C ILE A 317 -11.71 5.11 7.76
N GLN A 318 -12.92 5.57 8.06
CA GLN A 318 -13.68 5.07 9.23
C GLN A 318 -13.95 3.56 9.16
N GLY A 319 -14.23 3.03 7.97
CA GLY A 319 -14.38 1.58 7.74
C GLY A 319 -13.09 0.82 8.06
N LEU A 320 -11.94 1.28 7.55
CA LEU A 320 -10.64 0.67 7.83
C LEU A 320 -10.32 0.67 9.33
N ILE A 321 -10.57 1.77 10.04
CA ILE A 321 -10.33 1.85 11.50
C ILE A 321 -11.26 0.90 12.26
N LYS A 322 -12.55 0.89 11.92
CA LYS A 322 -13.55 0.04 12.57
C LYS A 322 -13.25 -1.45 12.37
N GLU A 323 -12.89 -1.84 11.16
CA GLU A 323 -12.49 -3.22 10.85
C GLU A 323 -11.21 -3.63 11.59
N ALA A 324 -10.23 -2.73 11.68
CA ALA A 324 -9.00 -2.97 12.42
C ALA A 324 -9.27 -3.16 13.92
N GLU A 325 -10.07 -2.27 14.52
CA GLU A 325 -10.45 -2.35 15.94
C GLU A 325 -11.20 -3.66 16.25
N ALA A 326 -12.16 -4.03 15.40
CA ALA A 326 -12.90 -5.28 15.55
C ALA A 326 -11.98 -6.51 15.44
N GLU A 327 -10.96 -6.46 14.58
CA GLU A 327 -9.99 -7.54 14.44
C GLU A 327 -9.07 -7.64 15.68
N PHE A 328 -8.60 -6.53 16.23
CA PHE A 328 -7.83 -6.54 17.49
C PHE A 328 -8.63 -7.18 18.63
N GLU A 329 -9.91 -6.82 18.77
CA GLU A 329 -10.79 -7.42 19.78
C GLU A 329 -11.01 -8.92 19.54
N ARG A 330 -11.18 -9.32 18.28
CA ARG A 330 -11.31 -10.74 17.91
C ARG A 330 -10.06 -11.54 18.31
N ILE A 331 -8.88 -11.04 17.99
CA ILE A 331 -7.60 -11.70 18.31
C ILE A 331 -7.39 -11.77 19.82
N ARG A 332 -7.67 -10.69 20.55
CA ARG A 332 -7.63 -10.68 22.03
C ARG A 332 -8.54 -11.76 22.60
N GLY A 333 -9.78 -11.86 22.10
CA GLY A 333 -10.73 -12.87 22.52
C GLY A 333 -10.25 -14.31 22.30
N LEU A 334 -9.51 -14.56 21.21
CA LEU A 334 -8.89 -15.88 20.96
C LEU A 334 -7.79 -16.19 21.98
N MET A 335 -6.86 -15.26 22.20
CA MET A 335 -5.74 -15.46 23.13
C MET A 335 -6.20 -15.58 24.59
N SER A 336 -7.25 -14.84 24.99
CA SER A 336 -7.80 -14.92 26.35
C SER A 336 -8.58 -16.21 26.63
N ARG A 337 -9.19 -16.83 25.62
CA ARG A 337 -9.91 -18.11 25.78
C ARG A 337 -8.97 -19.29 26.01
N GLU A 338 -7.80 -19.29 25.37
CA GLU A 338 -6.80 -20.34 25.56
C GLU A 338 -6.18 -20.31 26.97
N LEU A 339 -5.90 -19.11 27.50
CA LEU A 339 -5.42 -18.93 28.88
C LEU A 339 -6.42 -19.47 29.93
N TYR A 340 -7.72 -19.39 29.67
CA TYR A 340 -8.76 -19.90 30.57
C TYR A 340 -8.86 -21.45 30.52
N ILE A 341 -8.61 -22.05 29.35
CA ILE A 341 -8.61 -23.52 29.19
C ILE A 341 -7.34 -24.13 29.81
N ASP A 342 -6.20 -23.45 29.73
CA ASP A 342 -4.95 -23.98 30.29
C ASP A 342 -4.92 -23.87 31.83
N ASN A 343 -5.36 -22.73 32.38
CA ASN A 343 -5.49 -22.56 33.84
C ASN A 343 -6.52 -23.51 34.44
N SER A 344 -7.67 -23.74 33.78
CA SER A 344 -8.67 -24.71 34.29
C SER A 344 -8.17 -26.16 34.26
N LYS A 345 -7.29 -26.53 33.33
CA LYS A 345 -6.64 -27.85 33.31
C LYS A 345 -5.53 -27.97 34.36
N GLN A 346 -4.77 -26.90 34.62
CA GLN A 346 -3.80 -26.85 35.73
C GLN A 346 -4.49 -26.91 37.09
N ASP A 347 -5.54 -26.13 37.32
CA ASP A 347 -6.33 -26.16 38.55
C ASP A 347 -6.98 -27.54 38.78
N SER A 348 -7.44 -28.19 37.70
CA SER A 348 -7.97 -29.57 37.78
C SER A 348 -6.87 -30.58 38.12
N ALA A 349 -5.67 -30.44 37.57
CA ALA A 349 -4.53 -31.31 37.84
C ALA A 349 -3.93 -31.10 39.24
N GLU A 350 -3.94 -29.87 39.75
CA GLU A 350 -3.54 -29.54 41.13
C GLU A 350 -4.62 -29.93 42.16
N ALA A 351 -5.90 -29.83 41.83
CA ALA A 351 -6.99 -30.36 42.65
C ALA A 351 -6.93 -31.90 42.76
N LEU A 352 -6.56 -32.59 41.68
CA LEU A 352 -6.33 -34.04 41.67
C LEU A 352 -5.07 -34.45 42.48
N LYS A 353 -4.05 -33.59 42.57
CA LYS A 353 -2.84 -33.83 43.37
C LYS A 353 -2.96 -33.41 44.85
N SER A 354 -3.84 -32.47 45.19
CA SER A 354 -4.02 -31.93 46.55
C SER A 354 -5.08 -32.65 47.39
N GLY A 355 -5.72 -33.70 46.85
CA GLY A 355 -6.57 -34.61 47.62
C GLY A 355 -7.83 -33.99 48.22
N HIS A 356 -8.22 -32.78 47.81
CA HIS A 356 -9.43 -32.14 48.30
C HIS A 356 -10.65 -32.59 47.51
N ARG A 357 -11.38 -33.56 48.05
CA ARG A 357 -12.76 -33.83 47.65
C ARG A 357 -13.64 -32.67 48.13
N SER A 358 -14.21 -31.91 47.21
CA SER A 358 -15.34 -31.02 47.53
C SER A 358 -16.59 -31.83 47.84
N PRO A 359 -17.33 -31.54 48.93
CA PRO A 359 -18.60 -32.19 49.22
C PRO A 359 -19.75 -31.45 48.49
N GLY A 360 -20.57 -32.20 47.75
CA GLY A 360 -21.90 -31.72 47.33
C GLY A 360 -22.24 -31.97 45.87
N ASN A 361 -22.54 -33.23 45.52
CA ASN A 361 -23.42 -33.51 44.39
C ASN A 361 -24.84 -33.03 44.74
N GLN A 362 -25.32 -31.99 44.08
CA GLN A 362 -26.76 -31.79 43.90
C GLN A 362 -27.14 -32.19 42.48
N GLU A 363 -28.10 -33.10 42.42
CA GLU A 363 -28.63 -33.76 41.24
C GLU A 363 -29.15 -32.77 40.19
N PHE A 364 -28.60 -32.82 38.99
CA PHE A 364 -29.32 -32.35 37.80
C PHE A 364 -30.11 -33.54 37.22
N LYS A 365 -31.44 -33.47 37.38
CA LYS A 365 -32.40 -34.36 36.72
C LYS A 365 -32.21 -34.33 35.21
N GLN A 366 -32.03 -35.51 34.61
CA GLN A 366 -32.09 -35.72 33.16
C GLN A 366 -33.50 -35.45 32.64
N LEU A 367 -33.60 -34.64 31.57
CA LEU A 367 -34.78 -34.56 30.71
C LEU A 367 -34.68 -35.65 29.63
N PRO A 368 -35.77 -36.34 29.28
CA PRO A 368 -35.72 -37.48 28.37
C PRO A 368 -35.60 -37.03 26.91
N LEU A 369 -34.75 -37.75 26.17
CA LEU A 369 -34.67 -37.73 24.71
C LEU A 369 -35.90 -38.42 24.12
N ALA A 370 -36.62 -37.71 23.26
CA ALA A 370 -37.64 -38.24 22.35
C ALA A 370 -37.43 -37.54 21.00
N GLY A 371 -37.42 -38.20 19.85
CA GLY A 371 -37.55 -39.61 19.52
C GLY A 371 -37.15 -39.76 18.05
N GLU A 372 -36.69 -40.95 17.71
CA GLU A 372 -36.42 -41.40 16.35
C GLU A 372 -37.69 -41.26 15.49
N ARG A 373 -37.56 -40.74 14.26
CA ARG A 373 -38.58 -40.92 13.23
C ARG A 373 -38.09 -41.96 12.24
N GLU A 374 -38.76 -43.10 12.30
CA GLU A 374 -38.72 -44.18 11.35
C GLU A 374 -39.17 -43.70 9.96
N ASN A 375 -38.40 -44.08 8.95
CA ASN A 375 -38.83 -44.18 7.56
C ASN A 375 -39.61 -45.47 7.38
N HIS A 376 -40.78 -45.44 6.73
CA HIS A 376 -41.18 -46.39 5.65
C HIS A 376 -42.58 -46.07 5.05
N PRO A 377 -43.01 -46.65 3.90
CA PRO A 377 -43.34 -45.90 2.67
C PRO A 377 -44.77 -46.16 2.11
N LEU A 378 -44.98 -45.70 0.85
CA LEU A 378 -46.09 -45.97 -0.11
C LEU A 378 -47.31 -45.05 0.09
N ASP A 379 -47.91 -44.41 -0.92
CA ASP A 379 -47.97 -44.63 -2.39
C ASP A 379 -47.67 -43.34 -3.19
#